data_AF-A0A023G4G9-F1
#
_entry.id   AF-A0A023G4G9-F1
#
_cell.length_a   1.000
_cell.length_b   1.000
_cell.length_c   1.000
_cell.angle_alpha   90.00
_cell.angle_beta   90.00
_cell.angle_gamma   90.00
#
_symmetry.space_group_name_H-M   'P 1'
#
loop_
_entity.id
_entity.type
_entity.pdbx_description
1 polymer ?
#
loop_
_entity_poly.entity_id
_entity_poly.type
_entity_poly.pdbx_seq_one_letter_code
_entity_poly.pdbx_strand_id
1 'polypeptide(L)'
;MLHRRLIRDSSSDVVNVFLPIYGGLAVANGVFTLARAFLFAYGGIVAAVKVHDLLLDKVLKAPLSFLEATPVGRVLNRFSTDVWSIDDTLPFMLNIVLAQGVALMGTLVVTSYGLPWVLLLLIPLGFAYNSLQQYYRWTSRELRRLGSITLSPVYSHLTETVSGLSVIHSFKAVSRFCQENLHKLAVNQQAVFASQAAAQWLNLRLQLMGVLLTSGVAFLAVVQHQVRGGQRRFCGVWHCHMHCR
;
A
#
# COMPACT_ATOMS: atom_id res chain seq x y z
N MET A 1 37.41 25.33 32.75
CA MET A 1 35.97 25.35 33.10
C MET A 1 35.14 26.33 32.26
N LEU A 2 35.61 27.55 31.98
CA LEU A 2 34.88 28.57 31.20
C LEU A 2 34.51 28.15 29.76
N HIS A 3 35.41 27.48 29.03
CA HIS A 3 35.14 27.03 27.65
C HIS A 3 34.02 25.98 27.54
N ARG A 4 33.82 25.12 28.57
CA ARG A 4 32.68 24.18 28.62
C ARG A 4 31.36 24.89 28.93
N ARG A 5 31.41 26.02 29.66
CA ARG A 5 30.22 26.77 30.04
C ARG A 5 29.67 27.56 28.86
N LEU A 6 30.53 28.20 28.07
CA LEU A 6 30.15 28.88 26.82
C LEU A 6 29.59 27.94 25.75
N ILE A 7 30.18 26.75 25.57
CA ILE A 7 29.62 25.74 24.65
C ILE A 7 28.26 25.24 25.15
N ARG A 8 28.08 25.08 26.47
CA ARG A 8 26.81 24.63 27.03
C ARG A 8 25.70 25.68 26.87
N ASP A 9 26.02 26.95 27.09
CA ASP A 9 25.09 28.08 26.95
C ASP A 9 24.63 28.25 25.49
N SER A 10 25.59 28.24 24.56
CA SER A 10 25.29 28.29 23.12
C SER A 10 24.49 27.07 22.63
N SER A 11 24.74 25.89 23.20
CA SER A 11 23.99 24.68 22.87
C SER A 11 22.58 24.68 23.46
N SER A 12 22.37 25.27 24.65
CA SER A 12 21.01 25.45 25.20
C SER A 12 20.19 26.45 24.40
N ASP A 13 20.78 27.53 23.91
CA ASP A 13 20.07 28.54 23.11
C ASP A 13 19.59 27.98 21.77
N VAL A 14 20.43 27.20 21.07
CA VAL A 14 20.00 26.54 19.83
C VAL A 14 18.90 25.51 20.09
N VAL A 15 19.01 24.72 21.17
CA VAL A 15 17.96 23.74 21.53
C VAL A 15 16.65 24.44 21.88
N ASN A 16 16.70 25.55 22.62
CA ASN A 16 15.52 26.32 22.99
C ASN A 16 14.80 26.97 21.79
N VAL A 17 15.52 27.24 20.68
CA VAL A 17 14.90 27.73 19.44
C VAL A 17 14.35 26.59 18.57
N PHE A 18 15.08 25.47 18.44
CA PHE A 18 14.65 24.36 17.56
C PHE A 18 13.53 23.52 18.16
N LEU A 19 13.54 23.28 19.47
CA LEU A 19 12.56 22.44 20.16
C LEU A 19 11.10 22.91 20.00
N PRO A 20 10.75 24.20 20.16
CA PRO A 20 9.39 24.66 19.94
C PRO A 20 8.98 24.60 18.46
N ILE A 21 9.91 24.79 17.52
CA ILE A 21 9.63 24.67 16.08
C ILE A 21 9.27 23.22 15.73
N TYR A 22 10.07 22.25 16.16
CA TYR A 22 9.76 20.84 15.97
C TYR A 22 8.47 20.42 16.69
N GLY A 23 8.25 20.92 17.90
CA GLY A 23 7.00 20.71 18.64
C GLY A 23 5.79 21.25 17.88
N GLY A 24 5.88 22.47 17.34
CA GLY A 24 4.83 23.10 16.53
C GLY A 24 4.54 22.31 15.26
N LEU A 25 5.57 21.85 14.53
CA LEU A 25 5.39 20.98 13.37
C LEU A 25 4.73 19.65 13.72
N ALA A 26 5.11 19.03 14.84
CA ALA A 26 4.52 17.76 15.28
C ALA A 26 3.03 17.92 15.62
N VAL A 27 2.68 18.98 16.34
CA VAL A 27 1.28 19.32 16.65
C VAL A 27 0.50 19.61 15.38
N ALA A 28 1.03 20.45 14.48
CA ALA A 28 0.39 20.75 13.21
C ALA A 28 0.15 19.48 12.37
N ASN A 29 1.15 18.61 12.26
CA ASN A 29 1.02 17.33 11.56
C ASN A 29 -0.04 16.42 12.20
N GLY A 30 -0.12 16.40 13.53
CA GLY A 30 -1.17 15.69 14.27
C GLY A 30 -2.56 16.22 13.93
N VAL A 31 -2.74 17.55 13.95
CA VAL A 31 -4.01 18.20 13.59
C VAL A 31 -4.40 17.92 12.15
N PHE A 32 -3.46 18.03 11.19
CA PHE A 32 -3.73 17.70 9.79
C PHE A 32 -4.08 16.22 9.60
N THR A 33 -3.43 15.32 10.34
CA THR A 33 -3.72 13.88 10.27
C THR A 33 -5.13 13.58 10.78
N LEU A 34 -5.54 14.21 11.88
CA LEU A 34 -6.90 14.11 12.41
C LEU A 34 -7.92 14.70 11.44
N ALA A 35 -7.69 15.93 10.96
CA ALA A 35 -8.57 16.58 9.99
C ALA A 35 -8.77 15.73 8.73
N ARG A 36 -7.68 15.15 8.20
CA ARG A 36 -7.73 14.21 7.08
C ARG A 36 -8.56 12.97 7.40
N ALA A 37 -8.38 12.36 8.57
CA ALA A 37 -9.16 11.19 8.97
C ALA A 37 -10.67 11.50 9.04
N PHE A 38 -11.05 12.63 9.64
CA PHE A 38 -12.44 13.08 9.69
C PHE A 38 -13.01 13.42 8.31
N LEU A 39 -12.24 14.10 7.45
CA LEU A 39 -12.64 14.40 6.08
C LEU A 39 -12.89 13.14 5.26
N PHE A 40 -12.05 12.11 5.39
CA PHE A 40 -12.23 10.83 4.70
C PHE A 40 -13.44 10.06 5.22
N ALA A 41 -13.64 10.01 6.54
CA ALA A 41 -14.81 9.36 7.14
C ALA A 41 -16.11 10.06 6.71
N TYR A 42 -16.16 11.39 6.78
CA TYR A 42 -17.31 12.17 6.34
C TYR A 42 -17.57 12.03 4.84
N GLY A 43 -16.51 12.14 4.01
CA GLY A 43 -16.61 11.98 2.57
C GLY A 43 -17.08 10.59 2.14
N GLY A 44 -16.64 9.53 2.84
CA GLY A 44 -17.10 8.15 2.64
C GLY A 44 -18.60 8.01 2.85
N ILE A 45 -19.10 8.48 4.00
CA ILE A 45 -20.53 8.43 4.33
C ILE A 45 -21.36 9.22 3.32
N VAL A 46 -20.95 10.44 2.98
CA VAL A 46 -21.69 11.26 1.99
C VAL A 46 -21.72 10.59 0.61
N ALA A 47 -20.61 9.98 0.19
CA ALA A 47 -20.55 9.23 -1.05
C ALA A 47 -21.45 8.00 -1.02
N ALA A 48 -21.45 7.25 0.09
CA ALA A 48 -22.28 6.06 0.29
C ALA A 48 -23.78 6.39 0.21
N VAL A 49 -24.24 7.44 0.91
CA VAL A 49 -25.63 7.90 0.87
C VAL A 49 -26.02 8.30 -0.55
N LYS A 50 -25.18 9.10 -1.23
CA LYS A 50 -25.47 9.56 -2.59
C LYS A 50 -25.54 8.42 -3.60
N VAL A 51 -24.66 7.42 -3.48
CA VAL A 51 -24.69 6.23 -4.35
C VAL A 51 -25.90 5.36 -4.03
N HIS A 52 -26.22 5.17 -2.75
CA HIS A 52 -27.40 4.41 -2.32
C HIS A 52 -28.70 5.02 -2.84
N ASP A 53 -28.88 6.34 -2.68
CA ASP A 53 -30.07 7.05 -3.14
C ASP A 53 -30.21 7.02 -4.67
N LEU A 54 -29.09 7.16 -5.39
CA LEU A 54 -29.08 7.02 -6.85
C LEU A 54 -29.45 5.60 -7.27
N LEU A 55 -28.93 4.58 -6.59
CA LEU A 55 -29.22 3.18 -6.88
C LEU A 55 -30.72 2.89 -6.62
N LEU A 56 -31.25 3.39 -5.50
CA LEU A 56 -32.65 3.25 -5.11
C LEU A 56 -33.58 3.90 -6.15
N ASP A 57 -33.31 5.14 -6.54
CA ASP A 57 -34.10 5.86 -7.56
C ASP A 57 -34.11 5.10 -8.90
N LYS A 58 -32.97 4.56 -9.32
CA LYS A 58 -32.85 3.79 -10.57
C LYS A 58 -33.57 2.46 -10.52
N VAL A 59 -33.57 1.77 -9.38
CA VAL A 59 -34.26 0.49 -9.21
C VAL A 59 -35.77 0.70 -9.15
N LEU A 60 -36.25 1.75 -8.47
CA LEU A 60 -37.68 2.08 -8.41
C LEU A 60 -38.25 2.50 -9.77
N LYS A 61 -37.44 3.12 -10.63
CA LYS A 61 -37.82 3.51 -12.00
C LYS A 61 -37.55 2.42 -13.05
N ALA A 62 -37.04 1.26 -12.66
CA ALA A 62 -36.73 0.19 -13.61
C ALA A 62 -38.02 -0.46 -14.13
N PRO A 63 -38.06 -0.89 -15.40
CA PRO A 63 -39.21 -1.61 -15.94
C PRO A 63 -39.40 -2.96 -15.24
N LEU A 64 -40.64 -3.43 -15.14
CA LEU A 64 -40.96 -4.72 -14.50
C LEU A 64 -40.16 -5.88 -15.11
N SER A 65 -39.90 -5.84 -16.43
CA SER A 65 -39.07 -6.82 -17.14
C SER A 65 -37.65 -6.95 -16.58
N PHE A 66 -37.07 -5.87 -16.05
CA PHE A 66 -35.77 -5.92 -15.38
C PHE A 66 -35.86 -6.61 -14.02
N LEU A 67 -36.92 -6.33 -13.25
CA LEU A 67 -37.15 -6.94 -11.94
C LEU A 67 -37.53 -8.43 -12.04
N GLU A 68 -38.18 -8.85 -13.11
CA GLU A 68 -38.47 -10.26 -13.41
C GLU A 68 -37.24 -11.02 -13.92
N ALA A 69 -36.42 -10.38 -14.77
CA ALA A 69 -35.22 -11.02 -15.33
C ALA A 69 -34.06 -11.10 -14.33
N THR A 70 -34.01 -10.24 -13.31
CA THR A 70 -32.92 -10.22 -12.33
C THR A 70 -33.34 -10.87 -11.01
N PRO A 71 -32.55 -11.84 -10.48
CA PRO A 71 -32.87 -12.43 -9.20
C PRO A 71 -32.75 -11.38 -8.09
N VAL A 72 -33.74 -11.32 -7.19
CA VAL A 72 -33.79 -10.37 -6.06
C VAL A 72 -32.48 -10.39 -5.24
N GLY A 73 -31.85 -11.56 -5.10
CA GLY A 73 -30.57 -11.71 -4.41
C GLY A 73 -29.41 -10.91 -5.04
N ARG A 74 -29.40 -10.71 -6.36
CA ARG A 74 -28.37 -9.90 -7.05
C ARG A 74 -28.56 -8.41 -6.77
N VAL A 75 -29.81 -7.95 -6.72
CA VAL A 75 -30.15 -6.57 -6.37
C VAL A 75 -29.77 -6.32 -4.91
N LEU A 76 -30.14 -7.23 -4.00
CA LEU A 76 -29.77 -7.15 -2.59
C LEU A 76 -28.25 -7.13 -2.37
N ASN A 77 -27.50 -8.00 -3.08
CA ASN A 77 -26.05 -8.02 -2.97
C ASN A 77 -25.40 -6.70 -3.43
N ARG A 78 -25.98 -5.99 -4.41
CA ARG A 78 -25.53 -4.65 -4.80
C ARG A 78 -25.80 -3.61 -3.70
N PHE A 79 -27.01 -3.60 -3.12
CA PHE A 79 -27.35 -2.68 -2.03
C PHE A 79 -26.56 -2.93 -0.75
N SER A 80 -26.17 -4.17 -0.48
CA SER A 80 -25.39 -4.52 0.71
C SER A 80 -23.89 -4.49 0.45
N THR A 81 -23.37 -5.40 -0.36
CA THR A 81 -21.93 -5.63 -0.50
C THR A 81 -21.23 -4.54 -1.31
N ASP A 82 -21.83 -4.08 -2.40
CA ASP A 82 -21.19 -3.06 -3.24
C ASP A 82 -21.23 -1.69 -2.57
N VAL A 83 -22.35 -1.32 -1.91
CA VAL A 83 -22.43 -0.08 -1.13
C VAL A 83 -21.48 -0.11 0.07
N TRP A 84 -21.41 -1.24 0.79
CA TRP A 84 -20.45 -1.40 1.88
C TRP A 84 -19.00 -1.23 1.42
N SER A 85 -18.66 -1.76 0.23
CA SER A 85 -17.33 -1.57 -0.35
C SER A 85 -17.02 -0.10 -0.68
N ILE A 86 -18.03 0.70 -1.03
CA ILE A 86 -17.90 2.13 -1.31
C ILE A 86 -17.79 2.97 -0.03
N ASP A 87 -18.48 2.56 1.03
CA ASP A 87 -18.49 3.27 2.32
C ASP A 87 -17.20 3.04 3.11
N ASP A 88 -16.73 1.79 3.19
CA ASP A 88 -15.63 1.42 4.07
C ASP A 88 -14.32 1.15 3.30
N THR A 89 -14.36 0.20 2.36
CA THR A 89 -13.13 -0.32 1.74
C THR A 89 -12.47 0.69 0.80
N LEU A 90 -13.27 1.39 -0.01
CA LEU A 90 -12.77 2.34 -1.01
C LEU A 90 -12.12 3.57 -0.37
N PRO A 91 -12.73 4.27 0.61
CA PRO A 91 -12.13 5.43 1.25
C PRO A 91 -10.86 5.05 2.02
N PHE A 92 -10.85 3.88 2.66
CA PHE A 92 -9.65 3.35 3.33
C PHE A 92 -8.49 3.12 2.35
N MET A 93 -8.74 2.46 1.21
CA MET A 93 -7.70 2.25 0.19
C MET A 93 -7.22 3.54 -0.46
N LEU A 94 -8.13 4.47 -0.76
CA LEU A 94 -7.78 5.80 -1.30
C LEU A 94 -6.92 6.59 -0.31
N ASN A 95 -7.25 6.54 0.97
CA ASN A 95 -6.49 7.17 2.04
C ASN A 95 -5.04 6.66 2.07
N ILE A 96 -4.85 5.34 1.96
CA ILE A 96 -3.52 4.73 1.88
C ILE A 96 -2.78 5.17 0.62
N VAL A 97 -3.42 5.11 -0.55
CA VAL A 97 -2.78 5.49 -1.82
C VAL A 97 -2.33 6.96 -1.81
N LEU A 98 -3.17 7.86 -1.30
CA LEU A 98 -2.84 9.28 -1.19
C LEU A 98 -1.73 9.51 -0.17
N ALA A 99 -1.78 8.88 1.00
CA ALA A 99 -0.73 9.00 2.01
C ALA A 99 0.63 8.51 1.48
N GLN A 100 0.66 7.34 0.86
CA GLN A 100 1.89 6.77 0.27
C GLN A 100 2.36 7.57 -0.95
N GLY A 101 1.44 8.07 -1.78
CA GLY A 101 1.76 8.91 -2.92
C GLY A 101 2.42 10.22 -2.51
N VAL A 102 1.85 10.92 -1.52
CA VAL A 102 2.43 12.17 -0.98
C VAL A 102 3.77 11.90 -0.29
N ALA A 103 3.87 10.83 0.51
CA ALA A 103 5.13 10.45 1.16
C ALA A 103 6.24 10.14 0.14
N LEU A 104 5.91 9.42 -0.94
CA LEU A 104 6.84 9.14 -2.03
C LEU A 104 7.29 10.43 -2.72
N MET A 105 6.35 11.32 -3.08
CA MET A 105 6.67 12.61 -3.69
C MET A 105 7.57 13.45 -2.78
N GLY A 106 7.24 13.55 -1.49
CA GLY A 106 8.07 14.27 -0.51
C GLY A 106 9.48 13.70 -0.40
N THR A 107 9.60 12.37 -0.36
CA THR A 107 10.90 11.68 -0.30
C THR A 107 11.73 11.93 -1.56
N LEU A 108 11.11 11.89 -2.74
CA LEU A 108 11.77 12.19 -4.01
C LEU A 108 12.27 13.63 -4.06
N VAL A 109 11.45 14.59 -3.61
CA VAL A 109 11.85 16.01 -3.54
C VAL A 109 13.04 16.20 -2.61
N VAL A 110 12.99 15.71 -1.37
CA VAL A 110 14.10 15.82 -0.40
C VAL A 110 15.37 15.15 -0.93
N THR A 111 15.23 13.97 -1.53
CA THR A 111 16.38 13.23 -2.10
C THR A 111 16.99 13.97 -3.29
N SER A 112 16.17 14.59 -4.13
CA SER A 112 16.62 15.37 -5.30
C SER A 112 17.46 16.60 -4.90
N TYR A 113 17.07 17.27 -3.81
CA TYR A 113 17.84 18.39 -3.26
C TYR A 113 19.15 17.93 -2.61
N GLY A 114 19.15 16.79 -1.92
CA GLY A 114 20.34 16.27 -1.24
C GLY A 114 21.42 15.78 -2.19
N LEU A 115 21.04 14.92 -3.15
CA LEU A 115 21.98 14.24 -4.04
C LEU A 115 21.36 14.11 -5.45
N PRO A 116 21.47 15.13 -6.32
CA PRO A 116 20.78 15.13 -7.63
C PRO A 116 21.22 13.97 -8.54
N TRP A 117 22.44 13.47 -8.38
CA TRP A 117 22.96 12.30 -9.12
C TRP A 117 22.17 11.00 -8.88
N VAL A 118 21.45 10.90 -7.76
CA VAL A 118 20.59 9.74 -7.45
C VAL A 118 19.39 9.65 -8.40
N LEU A 119 18.93 10.76 -8.98
CA LEU A 119 17.85 10.74 -9.97
C LEU A 119 18.23 9.89 -11.20
N LEU A 120 19.50 9.95 -11.62
CA LEU A 120 19.97 9.16 -12.77
C LEU A 120 19.83 7.65 -12.50
N LEU A 121 20.05 7.22 -11.26
CA LEU A 121 19.88 5.83 -10.83
C LEU A 121 18.40 5.44 -10.64
N LEU A 122 17.55 6.38 -10.26
CA LEU A 122 16.11 6.19 -10.10
C LEU A 122 15.38 5.93 -11.43
N ILE A 123 15.79 6.56 -12.54
CA ILE A 123 15.12 6.41 -13.85
C ILE A 123 15.10 4.94 -14.34
N PRO A 124 16.24 4.23 -14.49
CA PRO A 124 16.24 2.85 -14.96
C PRO A 124 15.55 1.91 -13.95
N LEU A 125 15.71 2.18 -12.66
CA LEU A 125 15.08 1.39 -11.61
C LEU A 125 13.55 1.56 -11.61
N GLY A 126 13.05 2.77 -11.91
CA GLY A 126 11.63 3.06 -12.07
C GLY A 126 11.03 2.35 -13.28
N PHE A 127 11.76 2.25 -14.39
CA PHE A 127 11.31 1.45 -15.55
C PHE A 127 11.24 -0.04 -15.22
N ALA A 128 12.27 -0.57 -14.54
CA ALA A 128 12.27 -1.96 -14.08
C ALA A 128 11.14 -2.26 -13.09
N TYR A 129 10.88 -1.34 -12.16
CA TYR A 129 9.78 -1.42 -11.20
C TYR A 129 8.42 -1.46 -11.92
N ASN A 130 8.19 -0.55 -12.86
CA ASN A 130 6.93 -0.50 -13.62
C ASN A 130 6.68 -1.78 -14.42
N SER A 131 7.71 -2.31 -15.09
CA SER A 131 7.63 -3.54 -15.87
C SER A 131 7.31 -4.75 -14.97
N LEU A 132 8.01 -4.86 -13.84
CA LEU A 132 7.78 -5.93 -12.86
C LEU A 132 6.36 -5.84 -12.26
N GLN A 133 5.92 -4.63 -11.92
CA GLN A 133 4.61 -4.42 -11.33
C GLN A 133 3.48 -4.69 -12.32
N GLN A 134 3.66 -4.38 -13.61
CA GLN A 134 2.70 -4.71 -14.64
C GLN A 134 2.54 -6.22 -14.80
N TYR A 135 3.64 -6.95 -14.85
CA TYR A 135 3.63 -8.42 -14.89
C TYR A 135 2.91 -9.01 -13.67
N TYR A 136 3.25 -8.54 -12.46
CA TYR A 136 2.57 -8.98 -11.25
C TYR A 136 1.07 -8.66 -11.25
N ARG A 137 0.66 -7.47 -11.69
CA ARG A 137 -0.77 -7.09 -11.74
C ARG A 137 -1.56 -8.03 -12.65
N TRP A 138 -0.99 -8.48 -13.76
CA TRP A 138 -1.66 -9.45 -14.64
C TRP A 138 -1.83 -10.80 -13.94
N THR A 139 -0.75 -11.36 -13.42
CA THR A 139 -0.76 -12.65 -12.73
C THR A 139 -1.64 -12.63 -11.47
N SER A 140 -1.57 -11.57 -10.67
CA SER A 140 -2.34 -11.42 -9.43
C SER A 140 -3.85 -11.35 -9.71
N ARG A 141 -4.28 -10.65 -10.76
CA ARG A 141 -5.69 -10.61 -11.15
C ARG A 141 -6.21 -11.99 -11.53
N GLU A 142 -5.42 -12.74 -12.28
CA GLU A 142 -5.79 -14.10 -12.68
C GLU A 142 -5.81 -15.08 -11.51
N LEU A 143 -4.82 -15.01 -10.61
CA LEU A 143 -4.81 -15.80 -9.38
C LEU A 143 -6.01 -15.48 -8.47
N ARG A 144 -6.39 -14.20 -8.37
CA ARG A 144 -7.57 -13.78 -7.62
C ARG A 144 -8.87 -14.29 -8.26
N ARG A 145 -8.92 -14.30 -9.60
CA ARG A 145 -10.03 -14.90 -10.36
C ARG A 145 -10.13 -16.41 -10.08
N LEU A 146 -9.01 -17.13 -10.20
CA LEU A 146 -8.93 -18.56 -9.92
C LEU A 146 -9.39 -18.87 -8.49
N GLY A 147 -8.91 -18.13 -7.50
CA GLY A 147 -9.34 -18.30 -6.10
C GLY A 147 -10.85 -18.12 -5.91
N SER A 148 -11.47 -17.15 -6.60
CA SER A 148 -12.93 -16.98 -6.53
C SER A 148 -13.68 -18.13 -7.21
N ILE A 149 -13.17 -18.65 -8.32
CA ILE A 149 -13.80 -19.76 -9.06
C ILE A 149 -13.72 -21.06 -8.25
N THR A 150 -12.58 -21.34 -7.59
CA THR A 150 -12.40 -22.55 -6.77
C THR A 150 -13.14 -22.50 -5.45
N LEU A 151 -13.41 -21.31 -4.91
CA LEU A 151 -14.10 -21.12 -3.64
C LEU A 151 -15.62 -21.34 -3.76
N SER A 152 -16.24 -20.93 -4.88
CA SER A 152 -17.67 -21.09 -5.12
C SER A 152 -18.19 -22.53 -4.95
N PRO A 153 -17.60 -23.58 -5.54
CA PRO A 153 -18.08 -24.95 -5.38
C PRO A 153 -17.92 -25.50 -3.96
N VAL A 154 -16.98 -24.96 -3.16
CA VAL A 154 -16.86 -25.31 -1.73
C VAL A 154 -18.09 -24.83 -0.98
N TYR A 155 -18.49 -23.57 -1.16
CA TYR A 155 -19.69 -23.04 -0.52
C TYR A 155 -20.96 -23.76 -0.98
N SER A 156 -21.12 -24.01 -2.28
CA SER A 156 -22.28 -24.75 -2.79
C SER A 156 -22.37 -26.16 -2.20
N HIS A 157 -21.26 -26.89 -2.13
CA HIS A 157 -21.24 -28.23 -1.54
C HIS A 157 -21.56 -28.22 -0.04
N LEU A 158 -21.09 -27.21 0.70
CA LEU A 158 -21.43 -27.04 2.12
C LEU A 158 -22.92 -26.76 2.31
N THR A 159 -23.51 -25.86 1.50
CA THR A 159 -24.95 -25.57 1.56
C THR A 159 -25.78 -26.83 1.27
N GLU A 160 -25.43 -27.59 0.22
CA GLU A 160 -26.11 -28.84 -0.11
C GLU A 160 -25.99 -29.88 1.02
N THR A 161 -24.80 -30.00 1.62
CA THR A 161 -24.57 -30.93 2.74
C THR A 161 -25.41 -30.55 3.97
N VAL A 162 -25.51 -29.27 4.30
CA VAL A 162 -26.30 -28.78 5.44
C VAL A 162 -27.80 -29.01 5.21
N SER A 163 -28.30 -28.70 4.01
CA SER A 163 -29.71 -28.91 3.67
C SER A 163 -30.08 -30.41 3.57
N GLY A 164 -29.14 -31.26 3.13
CA GLY A 164 -29.36 -32.70 2.92
C GLY A 164 -28.88 -33.61 4.06
N LEU A 165 -28.54 -33.06 5.23
CA LEU A 165 -27.81 -33.80 6.28
C LEU A 165 -28.51 -35.09 6.72
N SER A 166 -29.84 -35.05 6.88
CA SER A 166 -30.65 -36.21 7.30
C SER A 166 -30.60 -37.36 6.28
N VAL A 167 -30.60 -37.02 4.98
CA VAL A 167 -30.47 -37.99 3.88
C VAL A 167 -29.05 -38.57 3.86
N ILE A 168 -28.02 -37.74 4.00
CA ILE A 168 -26.63 -38.23 4.00
C ILE A 168 -26.39 -39.21 5.15
N HIS A 169 -26.96 -38.93 6.33
CA HIS A 169 -26.90 -39.82 7.48
C HIS A 169 -27.67 -41.12 7.27
N SER A 170 -28.89 -41.06 6.74
CA SER A 170 -29.71 -42.27 6.52
C SER A 170 -29.08 -43.22 5.50
N PHE A 171 -28.42 -42.68 4.48
CA PHE A 171 -27.67 -43.46 3.48
C PHE A 171 -26.24 -43.83 3.90
N LYS A 172 -25.80 -43.47 5.12
CA LYS A 172 -24.42 -43.69 5.63
C LYS A 172 -23.33 -43.19 4.67
N ALA A 173 -23.61 -42.13 3.92
CA ALA A 173 -22.74 -41.61 2.86
C ALA A 173 -21.77 -40.50 3.33
N VAL A 174 -21.65 -40.27 4.64
CA VAL A 174 -20.86 -39.18 5.25
C VAL A 174 -19.40 -39.19 4.79
N SER A 175 -18.77 -40.36 4.74
CA SER A 175 -17.36 -40.49 4.32
C SER A 175 -17.13 -40.01 2.89
N ARG A 176 -18.05 -40.32 1.96
CA ARG A 176 -17.99 -39.88 0.56
C ARG A 176 -18.08 -38.35 0.45
N PHE A 177 -19.05 -37.75 1.13
CA PHE A 177 -19.22 -36.29 1.14
C PHE A 177 -18.04 -35.57 1.81
N CYS A 178 -17.47 -36.16 2.86
CA CYS A 178 -16.27 -35.62 3.51
C CYS A 178 -15.07 -35.64 2.54
N GLN A 179 -14.84 -36.74 1.83
CA GLN A 179 -13.74 -36.86 0.87
C GLN A 179 -13.89 -35.86 -0.29
N GLU A 180 -15.11 -35.70 -0.81
CA GLU A 180 -15.41 -34.71 -1.85
C GLU A 180 -15.16 -33.27 -1.37
N ASN A 181 -15.57 -32.96 -0.13
CA ASN A 181 -15.31 -31.65 0.47
C ASN A 181 -13.81 -31.38 0.64
N LEU A 182 -13.04 -32.38 1.11
CA LEU A 182 -11.59 -32.28 1.24
C LEU A 182 -10.91 -32.07 -0.11
N HIS A 183 -11.38 -32.74 -1.16
CA HIS A 183 -10.85 -32.55 -2.51
C HIS A 183 -11.09 -31.11 -3.02
N LYS A 184 -12.32 -30.61 -2.93
CA LYS A 184 -12.67 -29.23 -3.32
C LYS A 184 -11.89 -28.19 -2.51
N LEU A 185 -11.76 -28.42 -1.20
CA LEU A 185 -10.99 -27.54 -0.32
C LEU A 185 -9.51 -27.54 -0.67
N ALA A 186 -8.93 -28.70 -1.00
CA ALA A 186 -7.52 -28.80 -1.41
C ALA A 186 -7.25 -28.01 -2.70
N VAL A 187 -8.13 -28.11 -3.70
CA VAL A 187 -8.02 -27.33 -4.94
C VAL A 187 -8.09 -25.82 -4.65
N ASN A 188 -9.03 -25.38 -3.80
CA ASN A 188 -9.12 -23.99 -3.41
C ASN A 188 -7.87 -23.52 -2.66
N GLN A 189 -7.36 -24.35 -1.75
CA GLN A 189 -6.17 -24.05 -0.97
C GLN A 189 -4.92 -23.90 -1.86
N GLN A 190 -4.79 -24.70 -2.92
CA GLN A 190 -3.72 -24.55 -3.91
C GLN A 190 -3.77 -23.18 -4.60
N ALA A 191 -4.96 -22.71 -5.00
CA ALA A 191 -5.14 -21.39 -5.61
C ALA A 191 -4.77 -20.25 -4.63
N VAL A 192 -5.17 -20.38 -3.37
CA VAL A 192 -4.82 -19.41 -2.31
C VAL A 192 -3.31 -19.40 -2.07
N PHE A 193 -2.66 -20.57 -1.95
CA PHE A 193 -1.22 -20.65 -1.80
C PHE A 193 -0.46 -20.06 -2.99
N ALA A 194 -0.92 -20.30 -4.22
CA ALA A 194 -0.34 -19.70 -5.41
C ALA A 194 -0.43 -18.16 -5.39
N SER A 195 -1.56 -17.61 -4.95
CA SER A 195 -1.73 -16.16 -4.75
C SER A 195 -0.75 -15.61 -3.70
N GLN A 196 -0.56 -16.30 -2.58
CA GLN A 196 0.39 -15.87 -1.55
C GLN A 196 1.85 -15.99 -2.02
N ALA A 197 2.20 -17.07 -2.71
CA ALA A 197 3.52 -17.27 -3.29
C ALA A 197 3.86 -16.16 -4.31
N ALA A 198 2.91 -15.78 -5.17
CA ALA A 198 3.08 -14.67 -6.10
C ALA A 198 3.31 -13.34 -5.38
N ALA A 199 2.58 -13.07 -4.29
CA ALA A 199 2.77 -11.86 -3.48
C ALA A 199 4.17 -11.82 -2.83
N GLN A 200 4.63 -12.95 -2.29
CA GLN A 200 5.98 -13.04 -1.72
C GLN A 200 7.09 -12.92 -2.79
N TRP A 201 6.86 -13.48 -3.98
CA TRP A 201 7.77 -13.33 -5.12
C TRP A 201 7.97 -11.85 -5.49
N LEU A 202 6.88 -11.08 -5.55
CA LEU A 202 6.97 -9.63 -5.79
C LEU A 202 7.73 -8.95 -4.64
N ASN A 203 7.36 -9.24 -3.39
CA ASN A 203 7.98 -8.64 -2.22
C ASN A 203 9.50 -8.83 -2.22
N LEU A 204 9.97 -10.06 -2.44
CA LEU A 204 11.40 -10.36 -2.54
C LEU A 204 12.08 -9.53 -3.64
N ARG A 205 11.49 -9.46 -4.84
CA ARG A 205 12.05 -8.67 -5.96
C ARG A 205 12.11 -7.17 -5.64
N LEU A 206 11.08 -6.63 -5.00
CA LEU A 206 11.04 -5.23 -4.58
C LEU A 206 12.08 -4.93 -3.50
N GLN A 207 12.28 -5.83 -2.53
CA GLN A 207 13.32 -5.69 -1.52
C GLN A 207 14.73 -5.71 -2.15
N LEU A 208 14.98 -6.61 -3.11
CA LEU A 208 16.25 -6.64 -3.84
C LEU A 208 16.50 -5.33 -4.61
N MET A 209 15.49 -4.78 -5.29
CA MET A 209 15.60 -3.46 -5.93
C MET A 209 15.89 -2.35 -4.90
N GLY A 210 15.27 -2.42 -3.72
CA GLY A 210 15.54 -1.50 -2.61
C GLY A 210 16.98 -1.56 -2.12
N VAL A 211 17.55 -2.77 -1.95
CA VAL A 211 18.95 -2.96 -1.56
C VAL A 211 19.91 -2.44 -2.64
N LEU A 212 19.60 -2.68 -3.92
CA LEU A 212 20.37 -2.14 -5.03
C LEU A 212 20.33 -0.60 -5.06
N LEU A 213 19.16 0.00 -4.81
CA LEU A 213 19.01 1.44 -4.71
C LEU A 213 19.85 2.02 -3.57
N THR A 214 19.71 1.50 -2.35
CA THR A 214 20.40 2.04 -1.17
C THR A 214 21.91 1.86 -1.25
N SER A 215 22.39 0.71 -1.76
CA SER A 215 23.82 0.50 -2.02
C SER A 215 24.36 1.45 -3.09
N GLY A 216 23.62 1.68 -4.18
CA GLY A 216 23.97 2.66 -5.21
C GLY A 216 24.06 4.09 -4.65
N VAL A 217 23.09 4.50 -3.84
CA VAL A 217 23.11 5.81 -3.16
C VAL A 217 24.30 5.94 -2.21
N ALA A 218 24.58 4.91 -1.40
CA ALA A 218 25.72 4.91 -0.49
C ALA A 218 27.06 5.03 -1.23
N PHE A 219 27.22 4.29 -2.33
CA PHE A 219 28.42 4.38 -3.17
C PHE A 219 28.60 5.78 -3.78
N LEU A 220 27.54 6.35 -4.36
CA LEU A 220 27.58 7.71 -4.92
C LEU A 220 27.88 8.76 -3.87
N ALA A 221 27.33 8.62 -2.65
CA ALA A 221 27.62 9.51 -1.54
C ALA A 221 29.10 9.48 -1.14
N VAL A 222 29.72 8.29 -1.09
CA VAL A 222 31.16 8.14 -0.81
C VAL A 222 32.02 8.76 -1.92
N VAL A 223 31.69 8.49 -3.19
CA VAL A 223 32.43 9.08 -4.33
C VAL A 223 32.35 10.61 -4.31
N GLN A 224 31.16 11.17 -4.07
CA GLN A 224 30.97 12.62 -3.96
C GLN A 224 31.76 13.22 -2.79
N HIS A 225 31.85 12.49 -1.66
CA HIS A 225 32.67 12.90 -0.52
C HIS A 225 34.16 12.90 -0.87
N GLN A 226 34.67 11.88 -1.57
CA GLN A 226 36.07 11.82 -2.00
C GLN A 226 36.42 12.93 -3.00
N VAL A 227 35.55 13.20 -3.98
CA VAL A 227 35.76 14.29 -4.96
C VAL A 227 35.77 15.66 -4.29
N ARG A 228 34.83 15.93 -3.36
CA ARG A 228 34.82 17.18 -2.58
C ARG A 228 35.99 17.29 -1.60
N GLY A 229 36.43 16.17 -1.01
CA GLY A 229 37.59 16.09 -0.13
C GLY A 229 38.91 16.34 -0.87
N GLY A 230 39.03 15.86 -2.11
CA GLY A 230 40.17 16.14 -2.99
C GLY A 230 40.29 17.62 -3.35
N GLN A 231 39.16 18.27 -3.67
CA GLN A 231 39.13 19.71 -3.96
C GLN A 231 39.56 20.57 -2.74
N ARG A 232 39.16 20.18 -1.52
CA ARG A 232 39.56 20.88 -0.28
C ARG A 232 41.05 20.68 0.06
N ARG A 233 41.62 19.50 -0.21
CA ARG A 233 43.08 19.27 -0.05
C ARG A 233 43.89 20.11 -1.04
N PHE A 234 43.43 20.28 -2.27
CA PHE A 234 44.10 21.16 -3.24
C PHE A 234 44.04 22.65 -2.84
N CYS A 235 42.91 23.17 -2.34
CA CYS A 235 42.86 24.56 -1.82
C CYS A 235 43.72 24.78 -0.56
N GLY A 236 43.84 23.78 0.32
CA GLY A 236 44.70 23.88 1.51
C GLY A 236 46.20 23.92 1.20
N VAL A 237 46.63 23.30 0.09
CA VAL A 237 48.04 23.31 -0.34
C VAL A 237 48.43 24.65 -0.99
N TRP A 238 47.51 25.29 -1.75
CA TRP A 238 47.78 26.60 -2.35
C TRP A 238 47.77 27.75 -1.34
N HIS A 239 46.97 27.67 -0.27
CA HIS A 239 46.95 28.73 0.76
C HIS A 239 48.16 28.69 1.70
N CYS A 240 48.81 27.53 1.87
CA CYS A 240 50.00 27.40 2.71
C CYS A 240 51.28 27.93 2.02
N HIS A 241 51.29 28.04 0.68
CA HIS A 241 52.48 28.47 -0.07
C HIS A 241 52.54 30.01 -0.26
N MET A 242 51.52 30.76 0.15
CA MET A 242 51.46 32.22 -0.03
C MET A 242 51.81 33.01 1.24
N HIS A 243 52.04 32.34 2.38
CA HIS A 243 52.42 32.96 3.65
C HIS A 243 53.88 32.70 4.09
N CYS A 244 54.68 32.03 3.25
CA CYS A 244 56.13 31.87 3.42
C CYS A 244 56.88 32.61 2.31
N ARG A 245 56.82 33.95 2.32
CA ARG A 245 57.86 34.85 1.81
C ARG A 245 57.72 36.21 2.46
#